data_AF-A0A3C2E629-F1
#
_entry.id   AF-A0A3C2E629-F1
#
_cell.length_a   1.000
_cell.length_b   1.000
_cell.length_c   1.000
_cell.angle_alpha   90.00
_cell.angle_beta   90.00
_cell.angle_gamma   90.00
#
_symmetry.space_group_name_H-M   'P 1'
#
loop_
_entity.id
_entity.type
_entity.pdbx_description
1 polymer ?
#
loop_
_entity_poly.entity_id
_entity_poly.type
_entity_poly.pdbx_seq_one_letter_code
_entity_poly.pdbx_strand_id
1 'polypeptide(L)'
;MTQAADRLGIDTDALWNDRLLPFLDVREDDRKKAVTRFAIFLPLAILALIGTVAGTAMTDGNPVALFGGFTLFVLFVYLCANPLVKLHGEIKEGLLTEIASAAGLGYAKKPQQPARFGEFCELGLVPNHNQRSFEDHFSGDRHGSAFELYEAKLVQRR
;
A
#
# COMPACT_ATOMS: atom_id res chain seq x y z
N MET A 1 -18.33 5.67 -12.02
CA MET A 1 -17.29 6.70 -11.80
C MET A 1 -17.65 8.03 -12.43
N THR A 2 -18.29 8.04 -13.61
CA THR A 2 -18.67 9.25 -14.37
C THR A 2 -19.49 10.28 -13.57
N GLN A 3 -20.49 9.84 -12.80
CA GLN A 3 -21.35 10.75 -12.03
C GLN A 3 -20.63 11.48 -10.87
N ALA A 4 -19.59 10.88 -10.29
CA ALA A 4 -18.82 11.50 -9.22
C ALA A 4 -17.77 12.47 -9.77
N ALA A 5 -17.11 12.10 -10.88
CA ALA A 5 -16.17 12.96 -11.59
C ALA A 5 -16.83 14.23 -12.12
N ASP A 6 -18.05 14.10 -12.67
CA ASP A 6 -18.85 15.22 -13.17
C ASP A 6 -19.19 16.24 -12.06
N ARG A 7 -19.51 15.76 -10.84
CA ARG A 7 -19.73 16.63 -9.67
C ARG A 7 -18.48 17.37 -9.19
N LEU A 8 -17.30 16.81 -9.48
CA LEU A 8 -16.01 17.41 -9.19
C LEU A 8 -15.49 18.27 -10.33
N GLY A 9 -16.21 18.34 -11.46
CA GLY A 9 -15.78 19.08 -12.66
C GLY A 9 -14.53 18.49 -13.31
N ILE A 10 -14.27 17.19 -13.09
CA ILE A 10 -13.09 16.51 -13.60
C ILE A 10 -13.45 15.91 -14.96
N ASP A 11 -12.76 16.35 -16.00
CA ASP A 11 -12.73 15.65 -17.28
C ASP A 11 -11.94 14.34 -17.11
N THR A 12 -12.66 13.22 -17.07
CA THR A 12 -12.06 11.90 -16.86
C THR A 12 -11.19 11.46 -18.01
N ASP A 13 -11.51 11.87 -19.23
CA ASP A 13 -10.78 11.46 -20.43
C ASP A 13 -9.46 12.23 -20.50
N ALA A 14 -9.48 13.53 -20.20
CA ALA A 14 -8.25 14.33 -20.06
C ALA A 14 -7.39 13.83 -18.88
N LEU A 15 -7.99 13.56 -17.70
CA LEU A 15 -7.27 13.00 -16.55
C LEU A 15 -6.59 11.67 -16.91
N TRP A 16 -7.31 10.78 -17.58
CA TRP A 16 -6.77 9.48 -17.96
C TRP A 16 -5.65 9.61 -18.99
N ASN A 17 -5.91 10.27 -20.13
CA ASN A 17 -4.99 10.30 -21.26
C ASN A 17 -3.78 11.20 -21.02
N ASP A 18 -3.95 12.33 -20.32
CA ASP A 18 -2.90 13.34 -20.21
C ASP A 18 -2.06 13.21 -18.94
N ARG A 19 -2.60 12.55 -17.90
CA ARG A 19 -1.92 12.44 -16.59
C ARG A 19 -1.66 11.00 -16.18
N LEU A 20 -2.71 10.19 -16.03
CA LEU A 20 -2.59 8.86 -15.44
C LEU A 20 -1.88 7.89 -16.38
N LEU A 21 -2.23 7.88 -17.67
CA LEU A 21 -1.65 6.98 -18.64
C LEU A 21 -0.13 7.23 -18.82
N PRO A 22 0.35 8.47 -19.05
CA PRO A 22 1.79 8.74 -19.11
C PRO A 22 2.52 8.37 -17.81
N PHE A 23 1.91 8.62 -16.65
CA PHE A 23 2.47 8.25 -15.35
C PHE A 23 2.66 6.73 -15.20
N LEU A 24 1.70 5.95 -15.70
CA LEU A 24 1.74 4.49 -15.66
C LEU A 24 2.70 3.91 -16.71
N ASP A 25 2.72 4.47 -17.92
CA ASP A 25 3.56 4.00 -19.03
C ASP A 25 5.05 4.03 -18.67
N VAL A 26 5.51 5.12 -18.03
CA VAL A 26 6.91 5.24 -17.56
C VAL A 26 7.28 4.15 -16.54
N ARG A 27 6.29 3.57 -15.84
CA ARG A 27 6.49 2.56 -14.78
C ARG A 27 6.22 1.13 -15.25
N GLU A 28 5.78 0.93 -16.48
CA GLU A 28 5.44 -0.39 -17.01
C GLU A 28 6.67 -1.31 -17.05
N ASP A 29 7.86 -0.77 -17.33
CA ASP A 29 9.10 -1.54 -17.30
C ASP A 29 9.50 -1.97 -15.88
N ASP A 30 9.28 -1.12 -14.88
CA ASP A 30 9.53 -1.47 -13.49
C ASP A 30 8.54 -2.53 -12.99
N ARG A 31 7.28 -2.46 -13.44
CA ARG A 31 6.28 -3.51 -13.21
C ARG A 31 6.73 -4.84 -13.80
N LYS A 32 7.16 -4.86 -15.06
CA LYS A 32 7.68 -6.08 -15.71
C LYS A 32 8.87 -6.65 -14.93
N LYS A 33 9.86 -5.84 -14.56
CA LYS A 33 11.01 -6.28 -13.76
C LYS A 33 10.60 -6.87 -12.41
N ALA A 34 9.66 -6.22 -11.71
CA ALA A 34 9.17 -6.71 -10.42
C ALA A 34 8.43 -8.05 -10.57
N VAL A 35 7.59 -8.19 -11.59
CA VAL A 35 6.87 -9.44 -11.90
C VAL A 35 7.83 -10.56 -12.33
N THR A 36 8.83 -10.27 -13.17
CA THR A 36 9.83 -11.26 -13.57
C THR A 36 10.63 -11.75 -12.35
N ARG A 37 11.05 -10.84 -11.45
CA ARG A 37 11.70 -11.24 -10.19
C ARG A 37 10.79 -12.12 -9.35
N PHE A 38 9.52 -11.76 -9.19
CA PHE A 38 8.55 -12.56 -8.47
C PHE A 38 8.42 -13.97 -9.06
N ALA A 39 8.30 -14.07 -10.39
CA ALA A 39 8.20 -15.34 -11.09
C ALA A 39 9.45 -16.24 -10.94
N ILE A 40 10.65 -15.65 -10.79
CA ILE A 40 11.90 -16.39 -10.58
C ILE A 40 12.04 -16.83 -9.12
N PHE A 41 11.76 -15.95 -8.15
CA PHE A 41 12.03 -16.25 -6.73
C PHE A 41 10.91 -17.02 -6.04
N LEU A 42 9.66 -16.94 -6.51
CA LEU A 42 8.56 -17.74 -5.97
C LEU A 42 8.83 -19.25 -6.01
N PRO A 43 9.23 -19.87 -7.14
CA PRO A 43 9.53 -21.29 -7.15
C PRO A 43 10.75 -21.63 -6.29
N LEU A 44 11.76 -20.76 -6.21
CA LEU A 44 12.91 -20.97 -5.31
C LEU A 44 12.51 -20.96 -3.84
N ALA A 45 11.59 -20.07 -3.44
CA ALA A 45 11.04 -20.07 -2.09
C ALA A 45 10.31 -21.38 -1.81
N ILE A 46 9.43 -21.84 -2.71
CA ILE A 46 8.71 -23.10 -2.56
C ILE A 46 9.69 -24.28 -2.44
N LEU A 47 10.72 -24.34 -3.28
CA LEU A 47 11.75 -25.38 -3.22
C LEU A 47 12.54 -25.32 -1.90
N ALA A 48 12.89 -24.14 -1.41
CA ALA A 48 13.55 -23.99 -0.11
C ALA A 48 12.65 -24.49 1.04
N LEU A 49 11.35 -24.21 1.00
CA LEU A 49 10.40 -24.72 2.00
C LEU A 49 10.31 -26.25 1.97
N ILE A 50 10.16 -26.85 0.78
CA ILE A 50 10.12 -28.31 0.61
C ILE A 50 11.43 -28.93 1.10
N GLY A 51 12.57 -28.36 0.70
CA GLY A 51 13.90 -28.81 1.13
C GLY A 51 14.09 -28.71 2.64
N THR A 52 13.50 -27.69 3.29
CA THR A 52 13.49 -27.56 4.75
C THR A 52 12.75 -28.72 5.40
N VAL A 53 11.54 -29.02 4.94
CA VAL A 53 10.70 -30.11 5.47
C VAL A 53 11.34 -31.48 5.25
N ALA A 54 11.89 -31.72 4.05
CA ALA A 54 12.58 -32.97 3.74
C ALA A 54 13.87 -33.12 4.55
N GLY A 55 14.68 -32.06 4.61
CA GLY A 55 15.96 -32.05 5.33
C GLY A 55 15.79 -32.30 6.82
N THR A 56 14.77 -31.71 7.46
CA THR A 56 14.48 -31.97 8.88
C THR A 56 14.00 -33.40 9.12
N ALA A 57 13.16 -33.95 8.24
CA ALA A 57 12.72 -35.34 8.34
C ALA A 57 13.88 -36.35 8.19
N MET A 58 14.83 -36.07 7.30
CA MET A 58 15.99 -36.94 7.05
C MET A 58 17.08 -36.86 8.14
N THR A 59 17.04 -35.85 9.00
CA THR A 59 18.05 -35.59 10.03
C THR A 59 17.49 -35.70 11.44
N ASP A 60 16.39 -36.43 11.61
CA ASP A 60 15.70 -36.64 12.89
C ASP A 60 15.38 -35.34 13.65
N GLY A 61 14.98 -34.30 12.90
CA GLY A 61 14.63 -33.00 13.47
C GLY A 61 15.83 -32.13 13.84
N ASN A 62 17.00 -32.32 13.20
CA ASN A 62 18.16 -31.48 13.44
C ASN A 62 17.81 -29.98 13.27
N PRO A 63 18.03 -29.14 14.30
CA PRO A 63 17.68 -27.73 14.25
C PRO A 63 18.43 -26.96 13.16
N VAL A 64 19.64 -27.37 12.78
CA VAL A 64 20.42 -26.70 11.73
C VAL A 64 19.72 -26.81 10.37
N ALA A 65 19.15 -27.97 10.05
CA ALA A 65 18.39 -28.16 8.81
C ALA A 65 17.11 -27.32 8.79
N LEU A 66 16.42 -27.24 9.93
CA LEU A 66 15.22 -26.42 10.08
C LEU A 66 15.55 -24.93 9.92
N PHE A 67 16.49 -24.41 10.69
CA PHE A 67 16.83 -22.98 10.68
C PHE A 67 17.45 -22.57 9.34
N GLY A 68 18.41 -23.34 8.81
CA GLY A 68 19.05 -23.02 7.55
C GLY A 68 18.06 -22.98 6.37
N GLY A 69 17.20 -23.99 6.27
CA GLY A 69 16.18 -24.03 5.23
C GLY A 69 15.11 -22.93 5.40
N PHE A 70 14.64 -22.69 6.62
CA PHE A 70 13.67 -21.63 6.89
C PHE A 70 14.24 -20.23 6.60
N THR A 71 15.50 -19.98 6.93
CA THR A 71 16.17 -18.71 6.58
C THR A 71 16.24 -18.51 5.07
N LEU A 72 16.57 -19.55 4.29
CA LEU A 72 16.56 -19.47 2.83
C LEU A 72 15.15 -19.21 2.27
N PHE A 73 14.14 -19.88 2.84
CA PHE A 73 12.75 -19.65 2.47
C PHE A 73 12.36 -18.18 2.69
N VAL A 74 12.59 -17.64 3.89
CA VAL A 74 12.27 -16.23 4.22
C VAL A 74 13.02 -15.27 3.30
N LEU A 75 14.30 -15.53 3.01
CA LEU A 75 15.10 -14.72 2.09
C LEU A 75 14.48 -14.70 0.69
N PHE A 76 14.11 -15.85 0.12
CA PHE A 76 13.50 -15.89 -1.20
C PHE A 76 12.11 -15.25 -1.24
N VAL A 77 11.30 -15.41 -0.19
CA VAL A 77 10.02 -14.70 -0.06
C VAL A 77 10.24 -13.19 -0.06
N TYR A 78 11.22 -12.70 0.69
CA TYR A 78 11.56 -11.27 0.73
C TYR A 78 12.01 -10.76 -0.65
N LEU A 79 12.94 -11.45 -1.32
CA LEU A 79 13.43 -11.08 -2.66
C LEU A 79 12.32 -11.11 -3.72
N CYS A 80 11.36 -12.00 -3.56
CA CYS A 80 10.19 -12.16 -4.42
C CYS A 80 9.18 -11.02 -4.25
N ALA A 81 8.75 -10.75 -3.01
CA ALA A 81 7.63 -9.87 -2.73
C ALA A 81 8.00 -8.38 -2.64
N ASN A 82 9.19 -8.06 -2.11
CA ASN A 82 9.54 -6.68 -1.76
C ASN A 82 9.47 -5.68 -2.94
N PRO A 83 10.00 -5.99 -4.15
CA PRO A 83 9.93 -5.06 -5.28
C PRO A 83 8.48 -4.77 -5.71
N LEU A 84 7.61 -5.77 -5.69
CA LEU A 84 6.19 -5.60 -6.06
C LEU A 84 5.44 -4.76 -5.04
N VAL A 85 5.63 -5.02 -3.74
CA VAL A 85 4.98 -4.25 -2.67
C VAL A 85 5.42 -2.79 -2.72
N LYS A 86 6.73 -2.54 -2.93
CA LYS A 86 7.25 -1.18 -3.07
C LYS A 86 6.64 -0.45 -4.27
N LEU A 87 6.66 -1.08 -5.44
CA LEU A 87 6.12 -0.49 -6.67
C LEU A 87 4.60 -0.24 -6.55
N HIS A 88 3.85 -1.18 -5.98
CA HIS A 88 2.43 -0.99 -5.71
C HIS A 88 2.19 0.24 -4.85
N GLY A 89 2.98 0.42 -3.79
CA GLY A 89 2.87 1.57 -2.89
C GLY A 89 3.21 2.90 -3.56
N GLU A 90 4.19 2.93 -4.46
CA GLU A 90 4.58 4.12 -5.24
C GLU A 90 3.52 4.47 -6.30
N ILE A 91 2.99 3.47 -7.01
CA ILE A 91 1.92 3.67 -8.00
C ILE A 91 0.65 4.17 -7.32
N LYS A 92 0.21 3.54 -6.23
CA LYS A 92 -0.97 3.98 -5.48
C LYS A 92 -0.84 5.45 -5.07
N GLU A 93 0.29 5.80 -4.46
CA GLU A 93 0.56 7.16 -3.99
C GLU A 93 0.56 8.18 -5.13
N GLY A 94 1.25 7.89 -6.24
CA GLY A 94 1.27 8.79 -7.39
C GLY A 94 -0.09 8.95 -8.07
N LEU A 95 -0.85 7.86 -8.23
CA LEU A 95 -2.20 7.92 -8.79
C LEU A 95 -3.14 8.79 -7.95
N LEU A 96 -3.16 8.58 -6.63
CA LEU A 96 -4.01 9.37 -5.73
C LEU A 96 -3.58 10.85 -5.69
N THR A 97 -2.27 11.11 -5.80
CA THR A 97 -1.73 12.48 -5.92
C THR A 97 -2.20 13.17 -7.19
N GLU A 98 -2.12 12.51 -8.35
CA GLU A 98 -2.57 13.08 -9.63
C GLU A 98 -4.09 13.31 -9.66
N ILE A 99 -4.86 12.36 -9.13
CA ILE A 99 -6.33 12.48 -9.03
C ILE A 99 -6.68 13.65 -8.10
N ALA A 100 -6.05 13.75 -6.93
CA ALA A 100 -6.28 14.86 -6.00
C ALA A 100 -5.93 16.20 -6.64
N SER A 101 -4.74 16.29 -7.28
CA SER A 101 -4.29 17.51 -7.97
C SER A 101 -5.27 17.95 -9.06
N ALA A 102 -5.76 17.01 -9.89
CA ALA A 102 -6.75 17.31 -10.93
C ALA A 102 -8.09 17.79 -10.36
N ALA A 103 -8.45 17.35 -9.15
CA ALA A 103 -9.63 17.80 -8.41
C ALA A 103 -9.40 19.12 -7.65
N GLY A 104 -8.19 19.71 -7.69
CA GLY A 104 -7.82 20.88 -6.88
C GLY A 104 -7.64 20.57 -5.38
N LEU A 105 -7.37 19.32 -5.04
CA LEU A 105 -7.19 18.82 -3.67
C LEU A 105 -5.71 18.51 -3.39
N GLY A 106 -5.35 18.53 -2.11
CA GLY A 106 -4.10 17.96 -1.61
C GLY A 106 -4.26 16.47 -1.29
N TYR A 107 -3.19 15.70 -1.43
CA TYR A 107 -3.11 14.31 -0.98
C TYR A 107 -1.84 14.04 -0.19
N ALA A 108 -1.95 13.28 0.90
CA ALA A 108 -0.85 12.75 1.68
C ALA A 108 -1.13 11.31 2.11
N LYS A 109 -0.21 10.39 1.80
CA LYS A 109 -0.38 8.96 2.08
C LYS A 109 -0.47 8.61 3.57
N LYS A 110 0.32 9.29 4.41
CA LYS A 110 0.37 9.05 5.87
C LYS A 110 0.47 10.38 6.61
N PRO A 111 -0.65 11.02 6.96
CA PRO A 111 -0.62 12.21 7.81
C PRO A 111 -0.17 11.83 9.23
N GLN A 112 0.69 12.64 9.86
CA GLN A 112 1.11 12.37 11.24
C GLN A 112 -0.01 12.63 12.25
N GLN A 113 -0.76 13.70 12.06
CA GLN A 113 -1.96 14.04 12.82
C GLN A 113 -2.93 14.77 11.89
N PRO A 114 -3.99 14.11 11.39
CA PRO A 114 -5.03 14.82 10.68
C PRO A 114 -5.71 15.83 11.60
N ALA A 115 -6.15 16.95 11.03
CA ALA A 115 -6.72 18.02 11.83
C ALA A 115 -7.96 17.52 12.61
N ARG A 116 -8.12 18.03 13.83
CA ARG A 116 -9.33 17.87 14.65
C ARG A 116 -9.67 16.44 15.10
N PHE A 117 -8.82 15.44 14.83
CA PHE A 117 -9.03 14.08 15.37
C PHE A 117 -9.13 14.09 16.91
N GLY A 118 -8.30 14.89 17.58
CA GLY A 118 -8.36 15.07 19.03
C GLY A 118 -9.70 15.64 19.52
N GLU A 119 -10.20 16.69 18.86
CA GLU A 119 -11.52 17.27 19.15
C GLU A 119 -12.63 16.23 19.00
N PHE A 120 -12.58 15.40 17.95
CA PHE A 120 -13.57 14.34 17.76
C PHE A 120 -13.50 13.24 18.82
N CYS A 121 -12.30 12.95 19.37
CA CYS A 121 -12.18 12.08 20.54
C CYS A 121 -12.80 12.72 21.79
N GLU A 122 -12.52 14.00 22.05
CA GLU A 122 -13.07 14.73 23.20
C GLU A 122 -14.59 14.83 23.16
N LEU A 123 -15.17 15.00 21.97
CA LEU A 123 -16.61 15.02 21.75
C LEU A 123 -17.27 13.63 21.74
N GLY A 124 -16.50 12.54 21.94
CA GLY A 124 -17.02 11.17 21.92
C GLY A 124 -17.51 10.71 20.56
N LEU A 125 -17.09 11.38 19.47
CA LEU A 125 -17.45 11.03 18.09
C LEU A 125 -16.56 9.92 17.53
N VAL A 126 -15.41 9.68 18.16
CA VAL A 126 -14.46 8.63 17.78
C VAL A 126 -14.49 7.49 18.80
N PRO A 127 -14.57 6.23 18.37
CA PRO A 127 -14.49 5.08 19.27
C PRO A 127 -13.19 5.05 20.11
N ASN A 128 -13.31 4.54 21.33
CA ASN A 128 -12.16 4.31 22.22
C ASN A 128 -11.12 3.39 21.55
N HIS A 129 -9.84 3.74 21.67
CA HIS A 129 -8.73 3.02 21.04
C HIS A 129 -7.44 3.18 21.83
N ASN A 130 -6.55 2.19 21.73
CA ASN A 130 -5.21 2.22 22.34
C ASN A 130 -4.10 2.34 21.28
N GLN A 131 -4.45 2.10 20.01
CA GLN A 131 -3.58 2.26 18.85
C GLN A 131 -4.36 2.91 17.71
N ARG A 132 -3.68 3.78 16.97
CA ARG A 132 -4.25 4.47 15.79
C ARG A 132 -3.23 4.55 14.67
N SER A 133 -3.72 4.47 13.43
CA SER A 133 -2.95 4.81 12.23
C SER A 133 -3.85 5.50 11.22
N PHE A 134 -3.29 6.47 10.50
CA PHE A 134 -3.99 7.27 9.50
C PHE A 134 -3.35 7.08 8.14
N GLU A 135 -4.18 6.91 7.11
CA GLU A 135 -3.76 6.76 5.72
C GLU A 135 -4.70 7.52 4.78
N ASP A 136 -4.27 7.70 3.53
CA ASP A 136 -5.07 8.28 2.44
C ASP A 136 -5.75 9.61 2.80
N HIS A 137 -4.95 10.60 3.19
CA HIS A 137 -5.42 11.95 3.55
C HIS A 137 -5.62 12.81 2.32
N PHE A 138 -6.82 13.36 2.18
CA PHE A 138 -7.19 14.37 1.19
C PHE A 138 -7.56 15.65 1.92
N SER A 139 -7.17 16.80 1.37
CA SER A 139 -7.50 18.12 1.90
C SER A 139 -7.92 19.08 0.81
N GLY A 140 -8.75 20.05 1.15
CA GLY A 140 -9.18 21.08 0.21
C GLY A 140 -10.16 22.07 0.81
N ASP A 141 -10.70 22.94 -0.05
CA ASP A 141 -11.79 23.84 0.28
C ASP A 141 -12.99 23.53 -0.61
N ARG A 142 -14.19 23.52 -0.03
CA ARG A 142 -15.43 23.44 -0.80
C ARG A 142 -16.45 24.39 -0.21
N HIS A 143 -16.99 25.28 -1.05
CA HIS A 143 -17.99 26.28 -0.65
C HIS A 143 -17.51 27.17 0.53
N GLY A 144 -16.21 27.51 0.58
CA GLY A 144 -15.63 28.35 1.63
C GLY A 144 -15.42 27.62 2.97
N SER A 145 -15.51 26.29 2.96
CA SER A 145 -15.22 25.44 4.10
C SER A 145 -14.04 24.54 3.78
N ALA A 146 -12.96 24.70 4.55
CA ALA A 146 -11.86 23.75 4.52
C ALA A 146 -12.33 22.39 5.03
N PHE A 147 -11.91 21.32 4.36
CA PHE A 147 -12.19 19.95 4.77
C PHE A 147 -10.95 19.07 4.69
N GLU A 148 -10.99 18.00 5.47
CA GLU A 148 -10.04 16.90 5.40
C GLU A 148 -10.82 15.58 5.39
N LEU A 149 -10.36 14.63 4.58
CA LEU A 149 -10.86 13.26 4.53
C LEU A 149 -9.67 12.32 4.67
N TYR A 150 -9.76 11.34 5.56
CA TYR A 150 -8.69 10.37 5.76
C TYR A 150 -9.24 9.04 6.25
N GLU A 151 -8.50 7.97 5.98
CA GLU A 151 -8.77 6.66 6.57
C GLU A 151 -8.12 6.58 7.96
N ALA A 152 -8.91 6.25 8.97
CA ALA A 152 -8.43 6.04 10.34
C ALA A 152 -8.67 4.59 10.74
N LYS A 153 -7.57 3.88 11.04
CA LYS A 153 -7.63 2.54 11.64
C LYS A 153 -7.38 2.64 13.14
N LEU A 154 -8.40 2.27 13.91
CA LEU A 154 -8.41 2.33 15.36
C LEU A 154 -8.47 0.92 15.94
N VAL A 155 -7.55 0.59 16.85
CA VAL A 155 -7.47 -0.75 17.46
C VAL A 155 -7.50 -0.64 18.97
N GLN A 156 -8.40 -1.40 19.58
CA GLN A 156 -8.46 -1.62 21.03
C GLN A 156 -7.78 -2.95 21.36
N ARG A 157 -6.62 -2.91 22.02
CA ARG A 157 -6.03 -4.13 22.61
C ARG A 157 -6.68 -4.36 23.96
N ARG A 158 -7.27 -5.55 24.14
CA ARG A 158 -7.79 -6.05 25.42
C ARG A 158 -6.68 -6.73 26.21
#